data_AF-A0A7X8Y533-F1
#
_entry.id   AF-A0A7X8Y533-F1
#
_cell.length_a   1.000
_cell.length_b   1.000
_cell.length_c   1.000
_cell.angle_alpha   90.00
_cell.angle_beta   90.00
_cell.angle_gamma   90.00
#
_symmetry.space_group_name_H-M   'P 1'
#
loop_
_entity.id
_entity.type
_entity.pdbx_description
1 polymer ?
#
loop_
_entity_poly.entity_id
_entity_poly.type
_entity_poly.pdbx_seq_one_letter_code
_entity_poly.pdbx_strand_id
1 'polypeptide(L)'
;MNRLVVIEDHEIEAFSEVRAPAKKSILTIGGCNSLEVFNQLVDVIEFTHFWRAAVPTVMSPPIELQHAEFESEEFSRLLNREASKIVYKRIIEAPNSIIVFEAASDFVTGVLKIDDTIISDIRNEIFNASFKDIVFNENSQLSRAKFISTDSQFYWDNWKHYFDLFYQNILKERIRRGVSVLFLSRRCCTTELKDGEFVPLPNARIISARNRILDEIDAFISCYEGVKVVKSELSLEFTSDDAPWGGPWEFHPQHAYYADLRAKFLDAVFPEQKRGAKYLANWIAEITQSLSKTKAVLNRIELEALEAISSVAQIRVERDLLVETSALAQVDRAALEQKLQVTEFEIEQLRRDRDIADITKGNLQQELDIARGHIKDVQNALEAVQAEKAAVQLDLESIRGDRDTLSQRLEEMAIAVQGSGDLSDSLREELLSQANLIEEHANLNLRISGEISYLRDHLSSIDAAFHFASTRYSERSNGLLHRLARRIAIFFDSIQLRKSGFSEDIYLEENSDVRDSGMNALTHYVMFGMRERRRFPTVRCRI
;
A
#
# COMPACT_ATOMS: atom_id res chain seq x y z
N MET A 1 -49.34 -23.91 -41.76
CA MET A 1 -49.25 -22.70 -42.61
C MET A 1 -48.85 -23.14 -44.01
N ASN A 2 -49.72 -22.92 -44.99
CA ASN A 2 -49.51 -23.24 -46.41
C ASN A 2 -48.32 -22.47 -47.01
N ARG A 3 -47.57 -23.11 -47.91
CA ARG A 3 -46.94 -22.41 -49.04
C ARG A 3 -47.10 -23.25 -50.30
N LEU A 4 -47.95 -22.73 -51.20
CA LEU A 4 -48.09 -23.12 -52.59
C LEU A 4 -46.78 -22.89 -53.36
N VAL A 5 -46.51 -23.77 -54.32
CA VAL A 5 -45.74 -23.44 -55.53
C VAL A 5 -46.66 -23.70 -56.72
N VAL A 6 -46.83 -22.65 -57.53
CA VAL A 6 -47.56 -22.65 -58.81
C VAL A 6 -46.55 -23.00 -59.90
N ILE A 7 -46.89 -23.94 -60.77
CA ILE A 7 -46.27 -24.14 -62.09
C ILE A 7 -47.42 -24.24 -63.10
N GLU A 8 -47.38 -23.39 -64.12
CA GLU A 8 -48.40 -23.22 -65.16
C GLU A 8 -48.37 -24.33 -66.23
N ASP A 9 -49.54 -24.47 -66.86
CA ASP A 9 -50.05 -25.48 -67.79
C ASP A 9 -49.11 -25.99 -68.90
N HIS A 10 -49.04 -27.32 -68.99
CA HIS A 10 -49.04 -28.01 -70.28
C HIS A 10 -50.05 -29.16 -70.23
N GLU A 11 -50.89 -29.20 -71.26
CA GLU A 11 -51.97 -30.16 -71.51
C GLU A 11 -51.55 -31.61 -71.18
N ILE A 12 -52.19 -32.19 -70.17
CA ILE A 12 -52.18 -33.64 -69.95
C ILE A 12 -53.63 -34.07 -69.83
N GLU A 13 -53.95 -35.04 -70.69
CA GLU A 13 -55.21 -35.77 -70.82
C GLU A 13 -55.95 -35.94 -69.50
N ALA A 14 -57.28 -35.85 -69.56
CA ALA A 14 -58.19 -36.15 -68.48
C ALA A 14 -57.99 -37.61 -68.00
N PHE A 15 -57.01 -37.81 -67.12
CA PHE A 15 -56.93 -38.99 -66.28
C PHE A 15 -58.16 -38.98 -65.39
N SER A 16 -58.99 -40.01 -65.55
CA SER A 16 -60.06 -40.33 -64.60
C SER A 16 -59.47 -40.23 -63.19
N GLU A 17 -60.11 -39.44 -62.31
CA GLU A 17 -59.79 -39.45 -60.89
C GLU A 17 -59.85 -40.89 -60.39
N VAL A 18 -58.69 -41.55 -60.30
CA VAL A 18 -58.53 -42.77 -59.54
C VAL A 18 -58.69 -42.32 -58.10
N ARG A 19 -59.95 -42.31 -57.60
CA ARG A 19 -60.22 -42.14 -56.18
C ARG A 19 -59.33 -43.12 -55.45
N ALA A 20 -58.40 -42.59 -54.65
CA ALA A 20 -57.58 -43.42 -53.77
C ALA A 20 -58.53 -44.36 -53.01
N PRO A 21 -58.20 -45.67 -52.90
CA PRO A 21 -59.08 -46.62 -52.24
C PRO A 21 -59.43 -46.11 -50.85
N ALA A 22 -60.72 -46.13 -50.51
CA ALA A 22 -61.20 -45.66 -49.22
C ALA A 22 -60.45 -46.39 -48.10
N LYS A 23 -59.88 -45.63 -47.16
CA LYS A 23 -59.14 -46.16 -46.02
C LYS A 23 -60.07 -47.05 -45.18
N LYS A 24 -59.52 -48.12 -44.59
CA LYS A 24 -60.30 -48.96 -43.67
C LYS A 24 -60.53 -48.20 -42.37
N SER A 25 -61.80 -48.16 -41.93
CA SER A 25 -62.19 -47.57 -40.65
C SER A 25 -61.93 -48.55 -39.50
N ILE A 26 -61.25 -48.08 -38.45
CA ILE A 26 -60.90 -48.85 -37.26
C ILE A 26 -61.37 -48.12 -36.00
N LEU A 27 -62.07 -48.82 -35.11
CA LEU A 27 -62.34 -48.37 -33.76
C LEU A 27 -61.48 -49.16 -32.79
N THR A 28 -60.79 -48.46 -31.90
CA THR A 28 -59.96 -49.11 -30.88
C THR A 28 -60.46 -48.73 -29.49
N ILE A 29 -60.55 -49.71 -28.60
CA ILE A 29 -60.79 -49.52 -27.16
C ILE A 29 -59.58 -50.08 -26.38
N GLY A 30 -59.24 -49.46 -25.26
CA GLY A 30 -58.06 -49.82 -24.45
C GLY A 30 -57.18 -48.61 -24.12
N GLY A 31 -55.89 -48.82 -23.91
CA GLY A 31 -54.94 -47.81 -23.46
C GLY A 31 -54.12 -47.19 -24.58
N CYS A 32 -53.12 -46.39 -24.20
CA CYS A 32 -52.26 -45.66 -25.14
C CYS A 32 -51.48 -46.58 -26.10
N ASN A 33 -51.40 -47.88 -25.81
CA ASN A 33 -50.77 -48.85 -26.69
C ASN A 33 -51.39 -48.84 -28.09
N SER A 34 -52.72 -48.92 -28.19
CA SER A 34 -53.42 -48.89 -29.48
C SER A 34 -53.23 -47.54 -30.16
N LEU A 35 -53.29 -46.43 -29.40
CA LEU A 35 -53.03 -45.09 -29.93
C LEU A 35 -51.64 -45.02 -30.59
N GLU A 36 -50.60 -45.48 -29.90
CA GLU A 36 -49.23 -45.46 -30.39
C GLU A 36 -49.05 -46.33 -31.65
N VAL A 37 -49.65 -47.52 -31.67
CA VAL A 37 -49.63 -48.39 -32.86
C VAL A 37 -50.26 -47.68 -34.06
N PHE A 38 -51.49 -47.17 -33.92
CA PHE A 38 -52.28 -46.71 -35.07
C PHE A 38 -51.98 -45.27 -35.51
N ASN A 39 -51.42 -44.41 -34.64
CA ASN A 39 -51.01 -43.04 -34.98
C ASN A 39 -50.06 -42.98 -36.18
N GLN A 40 -49.18 -43.97 -36.34
CA GLN A 40 -48.23 -44.02 -37.46
C GLN A 40 -48.79 -44.70 -38.72
N LEU A 41 -50.07 -45.09 -38.70
CA LEU A 41 -50.74 -45.76 -39.83
C LEU A 41 -51.81 -44.90 -40.49
N VAL A 42 -51.92 -43.62 -40.13
CA VAL A 42 -52.97 -42.70 -40.61
C VAL A 42 -52.99 -42.52 -42.13
N ASP A 43 -51.88 -42.80 -42.82
CA ASP A 43 -51.82 -42.75 -44.29
C ASP A 43 -52.54 -43.92 -44.96
N VAL A 44 -52.76 -45.03 -44.25
CA VAL A 44 -53.35 -46.26 -44.79
C VAL A 44 -54.68 -46.65 -44.17
N ILE A 45 -55.00 -46.12 -42.99
CA ILE A 45 -56.26 -46.38 -42.26
C ILE A 45 -56.86 -45.10 -41.72
N GLU A 46 -58.16 -45.14 -41.44
CA GLU A 46 -58.84 -44.15 -40.60
C GLU A 46 -59.12 -44.82 -39.26
N PHE A 47 -58.70 -44.22 -38.14
CA PHE A 47 -58.98 -44.81 -36.84
C PHE A 47 -59.49 -43.81 -35.82
N THR A 48 -60.29 -44.30 -34.90
CA THR A 48 -60.71 -43.59 -33.69
C THR A 48 -60.31 -44.42 -32.49
N HIS A 49 -59.64 -43.79 -31.53
CA HIS A 49 -59.22 -44.43 -30.28
C HIS A 49 -60.05 -43.94 -29.11
N PHE A 50 -60.76 -44.85 -28.46
CA PHE A 50 -61.47 -44.61 -27.22
C PHE A 50 -60.54 -44.93 -26.06
N TRP A 51 -59.78 -43.90 -25.67
CA TRP A 51 -58.80 -44.00 -24.61
C TRP A 51 -59.42 -44.37 -23.26
N ARG A 52 -58.85 -45.41 -22.63
CA ARG A 52 -59.25 -45.98 -21.33
C ARG A 52 -60.68 -46.51 -21.29
N ALA A 53 -61.17 -46.99 -22.44
CA ALA A 53 -62.41 -47.74 -22.53
C ALA A 53 -62.11 -49.24 -22.36
N ALA A 54 -62.59 -49.84 -21.27
CA ALA A 54 -62.46 -51.26 -20.99
C ALA A 54 -63.76 -51.99 -21.32
N VAL A 55 -63.69 -53.30 -21.58
CA VAL A 55 -64.89 -54.09 -21.97
C VAL A 55 -66.04 -53.95 -20.95
N PRO A 56 -65.83 -54.08 -19.62
CA PRO A 56 -66.88 -53.85 -18.63
C PRO A 56 -67.46 -52.43 -18.64
N THR A 57 -66.62 -51.42 -18.87
CA THR A 57 -67.06 -50.01 -18.80
C THR A 57 -67.86 -49.63 -20.03
N VAL A 58 -67.57 -50.25 -21.18
CA VAL A 58 -68.33 -50.09 -22.42
C VAL A 58 -69.66 -50.86 -22.38
N MET A 59 -69.66 -52.11 -21.89
CA MET A 59 -70.79 -53.02 -22.05
C MET A 59 -71.78 -53.05 -20.89
N SER A 60 -71.44 -52.49 -19.73
CA SER A 60 -72.39 -52.35 -18.63
C SER A 60 -73.54 -51.38 -18.96
N PRO A 61 -74.72 -51.51 -18.33
CA PRO A 61 -75.84 -50.60 -18.56
C PRO A 61 -75.48 -49.13 -18.27
N PRO A 62 -76.09 -48.16 -18.96
CA PRO A 62 -75.93 -46.74 -18.63
C PRO A 62 -76.64 -46.39 -17.32
N ILE A 63 -76.20 -45.31 -16.69
CA ILE A 63 -76.83 -44.72 -15.50
C ILE A 63 -76.95 -43.20 -15.65
N GLU A 64 -78.05 -42.65 -15.17
CA GLU A 64 -78.22 -41.21 -15.03
C GLU A 64 -77.78 -40.78 -13.63
N LEU A 65 -76.64 -40.11 -13.53
CA LEU A 65 -76.05 -39.71 -12.25
C LEU A 65 -76.74 -38.46 -11.70
N GLN A 66 -77.45 -38.61 -10.59
CA GLN A 66 -78.05 -37.49 -9.85
C GLN A 66 -77.03 -36.85 -8.91
N HIS A 67 -77.07 -35.51 -8.83
CA HIS A 67 -76.20 -34.70 -7.95
C HIS A 67 -74.70 -34.99 -8.16
N ALA A 68 -74.27 -35.13 -9.41
CA ALA A 68 -72.89 -35.41 -9.80
C ALA A 68 -72.24 -34.22 -10.53
N GLU A 69 -72.37 -33.04 -9.94
CA GLU A 69 -71.79 -31.79 -10.45
C GLU A 69 -70.37 -31.60 -9.90
N PHE A 70 -69.42 -31.28 -10.78
CA PHE A 70 -68.02 -31.02 -10.43
C PHE A 70 -67.56 -29.72 -11.08
N GLU A 71 -66.68 -28.99 -10.40
CA GLU A 71 -66.10 -27.74 -10.94
C GLU A 71 -65.31 -27.96 -12.23
N SER A 72 -64.68 -29.14 -12.36
CA SER A 72 -63.95 -29.51 -13.57
C SER A 72 -64.92 -29.96 -14.68
N GLU A 73 -64.98 -29.16 -15.75
CA GLU A 73 -65.70 -29.52 -16.98
C GLU A 73 -65.13 -30.81 -17.61
N GLU A 74 -63.81 -30.96 -17.59
CA GLU A 74 -63.14 -32.15 -18.11
C GLU A 74 -63.54 -33.41 -17.35
N PHE A 75 -63.54 -33.36 -16.01
CA PHE A 75 -63.98 -34.48 -15.18
C PHE A 75 -65.44 -34.83 -15.45
N SER A 76 -66.32 -33.82 -15.48
CA SER A 76 -67.74 -33.99 -15.76
C SER A 76 -67.99 -34.63 -17.12
N ARG A 77 -67.23 -34.22 -18.15
CA ARG A 77 -67.29 -34.79 -19.50
C ARG A 77 -66.85 -36.25 -19.54
N LEU A 78 -65.75 -36.60 -18.86
CA LEU A 78 -65.26 -37.98 -18.78
C LEU A 78 -66.22 -38.87 -18.00
N LEU A 79 -66.74 -38.39 -16.87
CA LEU A 79 -67.74 -39.10 -16.09
C LEU A 79 -69.00 -39.36 -16.91
N ASN A 80 -69.52 -38.35 -17.62
CA ASN A 80 -70.67 -38.51 -18.50
C ASN A 80 -70.39 -39.49 -19.66
N ARG A 81 -69.17 -39.48 -20.23
CA ARG A 81 -68.75 -40.46 -21.23
C ARG A 81 -68.93 -41.89 -20.75
N GLU A 82 -68.52 -42.16 -19.52
CA GLU A 82 -68.61 -43.48 -18.90
C GLU A 82 -70.03 -43.83 -18.44
N ALA A 83 -70.74 -42.92 -17.78
CA ALA A 83 -72.09 -43.14 -17.25
C ALA A 83 -73.14 -43.33 -18.36
N SER A 84 -73.07 -42.50 -19.40
CA SER A 84 -73.99 -42.54 -20.56
C SER A 84 -73.58 -43.55 -21.64
N LYS A 85 -72.49 -44.31 -21.42
CA LYS A 85 -71.94 -45.32 -22.34
C LYS A 85 -71.72 -44.78 -23.76
N ILE A 86 -71.10 -43.59 -23.87
CA ILE A 86 -70.88 -42.93 -25.17
C ILE A 86 -70.07 -43.82 -26.13
N VAL A 87 -69.06 -44.53 -25.63
CA VAL A 87 -68.21 -45.42 -26.44
C VAL A 87 -69.04 -46.56 -27.06
N TYR A 88 -69.95 -47.17 -26.29
CA TYR A 88 -70.86 -48.20 -26.79
C TYR A 88 -71.74 -47.68 -27.93
N LYS A 89 -72.32 -46.49 -27.77
CA LYS A 89 -73.13 -45.83 -28.81
C LYS A 89 -72.31 -45.60 -30.09
N ARG A 90 -71.08 -45.09 -29.95
CA ARG A 90 -70.16 -44.88 -31.08
C ARG A 90 -69.79 -46.17 -31.81
N ILE A 91 -69.59 -47.26 -31.07
CA ILE A 91 -69.35 -48.57 -31.68
C ILE A 91 -70.55 -48.98 -32.52
N ILE A 92 -71.77 -48.89 -31.99
CA ILE A 92 -73.00 -49.27 -32.71
C ILE A 92 -73.24 -48.39 -33.95
N GLU A 93 -73.00 -47.08 -33.84
CA GLU A 93 -73.12 -46.12 -34.96
C GLU A 93 -72.15 -46.40 -36.11
N ALA A 94 -71.10 -47.19 -35.89
CA ALA A 94 -70.07 -47.52 -36.87
C ALA A 94 -70.02 -49.03 -37.17
N PRO A 95 -71.06 -49.62 -37.79
CA PRO A 95 -71.21 -51.08 -37.93
C PRO A 95 -70.19 -51.73 -38.86
N ASN A 96 -69.53 -50.96 -39.73
CA ASN A 96 -68.56 -51.45 -40.71
C ASN A 96 -67.09 -51.30 -40.25
N SER A 97 -66.85 -50.64 -39.11
CA SER A 97 -65.49 -50.44 -38.61
C SER A 97 -64.92 -51.71 -37.99
N ILE A 98 -63.64 -51.96 -38.26
CA ILE A 98 -62.86 -53.01 -37.60
C ILE A 98 -62.77 -52.66 -36.12
N ILE A 99 -62.98 -53.63 -35.23
CA ILE A 99 -62.85 -53.42 -33.78
C ILE A 99 -61.49 -53.99 -33.33
N VAL A 100 -60.72 -53.18 -32.61
CA VAL A 100 -59.48 -53.61 -31.96
C VAL A 100 -59.57 -53.33 -30.47
N PHE A 101 -59.23 -54.31 -29.65
CA PHE A 101 -59.27 -54.18 -28.21
C PHE A 101 -58.14 -54.96 -27.54
N GLU A 102 -57.82 -54.58 -26.32
CA GLU A 102 -56.83 -55.22 -25.45
C GLU A 102 -57.33 -55.24 -24.01
N ALA A 103 -56.64 -55.96 -23.13
CA ALA A 103 -56.98 -56.07 -21.72
C ALA A 103 -55.87 -55.56 -20.78
N ALA A 104 -54.62 -55.48 -21.23
CA ALA A 104 -53.50 -55.18 -20.34
C ALA A 104 -53.54 -53.76 -19.76
N SER A 105 -54.09 -52.79 -20.50
CA SER A 105 -54.28 -51.43 -19.99
C SER A 105 -55.36 -51.27 -18.92
N ASP A 106 -56.19 -52.29 -18.69
CA ASP A 106 -57.21 -52.26 -17.65
C ASP A 106 -56.57 -52.21 -16.26
N PHE A 107 -55.35 -52.75 -16.08
CA PHE A 107 -54.62 -52.69 -14.79
C PHE A 107 -54.18 -51.27 -14.36
N VAL A 108 -54.27 -50.27 -15.24
CA VAL A 108 -53.79 -48.92 -14.93
C VAL A 108 -54.67 -48.21 -13.89
N THR A 109 -55.97 -48.46 -13.92
CA THR A 109 -56.92 -47.89 -12.96
C THR A 109 -57.84 -48.96 -12.44
N GLY A 110 -58.47 -48.73 -11.29
CA GLY A 110 -59.63 -49.53 -10.90
C GLY A 110 -60.88 -49.13 -11.69
N VAL A 111 -61.98 -49.80 -11.35
CA VAL A 111 -63.32 -49.41 -11.81
C VAL A 111 -64.23 -49.15 -10.62
N LEU A 112 -65.26 -48.34 -10.85
CA LEU A 112 -66.32 -48.07 -9.90
C LEU A 112 -67.59 -48.77 -10.36
N LYS A 113 -68.24 -49.50 -9.46
CA LYS A 113 -69.55 -50.11 -9.68
C LYS A 113 -70.62 -49.33 -8.94
N ILE A 114 -71.64 -48.88 -9.68
CA ILE A 114 -72.81 -48.17 -9.16
C ILE A 114 -74.02 -48.96 -9.65
N ASP A 115 -74.76 -49.60 -8.75
CA ASP A 115 -75.81 -50.55 -9.10
C ASP A 115 -75.27 -51.59 -10.10
N ASP A 116 -75.79 -51.68 -11.33
CA ASP A 116 -75.30 -52.58 -12.39
C ASP A 116 -74.32 -51.94 -13.37
N THR A 117 -74.05 -50.64 -13.22
CA THR A 117 -73.16 -49.88 -14.09
C THR A 117 -71.72 -49.94 -13.59
N ILE A 118 -70.79 -50.18 -14.51
CA ILE A 118 -69.35 -50.13 -14.24
C ILE A 118 -68.76 -48.95 -15.02
N ILE A 119 -68.00 -48.08 -14.36
CA ILE A 119 -67.27 -46.96 -14.98
C ILE A 119 -65.80 -47.03 -14.58
N SER A 120 -64.90 -46.50 -15.43
CA SER A 120 -63.50 -46.34 -15.03
C SER A 120 -63.38 -45.43 -13.80
N ASP A 121 -62.50 -45.74 -12.85
CA ASP A 121 -62.20 -44.80 -11.77
C ASP A 121 -61.29 -43.69 -12.31
N ILE A 122 -61.91 -42.58 -12.72
CA ILE A 122 -61.24 -41.43 -13.31
C ILE A 122 -60.53 -40.53 -12.28
N ARG A 123 -60.61 -40.85 -10.98
CA ARG A 123 -59.88 -40.14 -9.91
C ARG A 123 -58.42 -40.58 -9.88
N ASN A 124 -57.71 -40.29 -10.96
CA ASN A 124 -56.34 -40.73 -11.16
C ASN A 124 -55.55 -39.66 -11.93
N GLU A 125 -54.30 -39.47 -11.50
CA GLU A 125 -53.40 -38.46 -12.08
C GLU A 125 -53.11 -38.68 -13.58
N ILE A 126 -53.31 -39.90 -14.08
CA ILE A 126 -53.17 -40.21 -15.50
C ILE A 126 -54.18 -39.47 -16.38
N PHE A 127 -55.37 -39.18 -15.85
CA PHE A 127 -56.37 -38.38 -16.57
C PHE A 127 -56.05 -36.90 -16.41
N ASN A 128 -55.80 -36.47 -15.16
CA ASN A 128 -55.38 -35.13 -14.81
C ASN A 128 -54.84 -35.15 -13.38
N ALA A 129 -53.71 -34.48 -13.11
CA ALA A 129 -53.09 -34.44 -11.79
C ALA A 129 -54.04 -33.96 -10.67
N SER A 130 -55.02 -33.11 -11.01
CA SER A 130 -56.03 -32.61 -10.08
C SER A 130 -57.13 -33.63 -9.72
N PHE A 131 -57.26 -34.74 -10.47
CA PHE A 131 -58.38 -35.66 -10.30
C PHE A 131 -58.18 -36.68 -9.18
N LYS A 132 -56.95 -36.96 -8.79
CA LYS A 132 -56.64 -37.98 -7.78
C LYS A 132 -57.26 -37.68 -6.40
N ASP A 133 -57.47 -36.40 -6.10
CA ASP A 133 -57.98 -35.93 -4.82
C ASP A 133 -59.49 -35.62 -4.85
N ILE A 134 -60.18 -35.96 -5.95
CA ILE A 134 -61.63 -35.74 -6.07
C ILE A 134 -62.39 -36.67 -5.11
N VAL A 135 -63.23 -36.06 -4.29
CA VAL A 135 -64.14 -36.73 -3.37
C VAL A 135 -65.57 -36.62 -3.89
N PHE A 136 -66.30 -37.73 -3.89
CA PHE A 136 -67.72 -37.72 -4.26
C PHE A 136 -68.55 -37.12 -3.13
N ASN A 137 -69.46 -36.20 -3.47
CA ASN A 137 -70.41 -35.63 -2.53
C ASN A 137 -71.30 -36.72 -1.94
N GLU A 138 -71.54 -36.69 -0.62
CA GLU A 138 -72.37 -37.69 0.08
C GLU A 138 -73.77 -37.82 -0.52
N ASN A 139 -74.34 -36.70 -1.00
CA ASN A 139 -75.66 -36.65 -1.63
C ASN A 139 -75.65 -37.12 -3.11
N SER A 140 -74.48 -37.36 -3.69
CA SER A 140 -74.34 -37.89 -5.05
C SER A 140 -74.59 -39.39 -5.09
N GLN A 141 -75.18 -39.91 -6.16
CA GLN A 141 -75.23 -41.36 -6.37
C GLN A 141 -73.84 -42.01 -6.42
N LEU A 142 -72.80 -41.23 -6.76
CA LEU A 142 -71.42 -41.65 -6.75
C LEU A 142 -70.90 -42.00 -5.34
N SER A 143 -71.49 -41.49 -4.27
CA SER A 143 -71.12 -41.88 -2.89
C SER A 143 -71.36 -43.36 -2.60
N ARG A 144 -72.27 -43.99 -3.37
CA ARG A 144 -72.59 -45.43 -3.29
C ARG A 144 -71.67 -46.29 -4.17
N ALA A 145 -70.79 -45.67 -4.94
CA ALA A 145 -69.90 -46.38 -5.85
C ALA A 145 -68.94 -47.31 -5.08
N LYS A 146 -68.85 -48.56 -5.52
CA LYS A 146 -67.90 -49.53 -4.98
C LYS A 146 -66.68 -49.62 -5.87
N PHE A 147 -65.51 -49.39 -5.29
CA PHE A 147 -64.24 -49.61 -5.98
C PHE A 147 -63.99 -51.11 -6.17
N ILE A 148 -63.60 -51.47 -7.39
CA ILE A 148 -63.15 -52.81 -7.75
C ILE A 148 -61.73 -52.68 -8.30
N SER A 149 -60.79 -53.33 -7.63
CA SER A 149 -59.41 -53.41 -8.11
C SER A 149 -59.32 -54.31 -9.33
N THR A 150 -58.61 -53.86 -10.35
CA THR A 150 -58.30 -54.65 -11.56
C THR A 150 -57.25 -55.72 -11.31
N ASP A 151 -56.59 -55.73 -10.15
CA ASP A 151 -55.77 -56.86 -9.66
C ASP A 151 -56.61 -57.99 -9.05
N SER A 152 -57.93 -57.83 -8.91
CA SER A 152 -58.80 -58.84 -8.30
C SER A 152 -59.40 -59.82 -9.31
N GLN A 153 -59.56 -61.08 -8.91
CA GLN A 153 -60.28 -62.09 -9.72
C GLN A 153 -61.70 -61.63 -10.07
N PHE A 154 -62.37 -60.95 -9.13
CA PHE A 154 -63.73 -60.44 -9.33
C PHE A 154 -63.84 -59.52 -10.53
N TYR A 155 -62.85 -58.65 -10.77
CA TYR A 155 -62.84 -57.81 -11.96
C TYR A 155 -62.80 -58.64 -13.25
N TRP A 156 -61.94 -59.65 -13.30
CA TRP A 156 -61.73 -60.46 -14.49
C TRP A 156 -62.87 -61.44 -14.78
N ASP A 157 -63.60 -61.87 -13.75
CA ASP A 157 -64.85 -62.61 -13.92
C ASP A 157 -65.94 -61.70 -14.54
N ASN A 158 -66.04 -60.44 -14.09
CA ASN A 158 -66.91 -59.44 -14.72
C ASN A 158 -66.45 -59.14 -16.15
N TRP A 159 -65.15 -59.04 -16.38
CA TRP A 159 -64.58 -58.84 -17.72
C TRP A 159 -65.01 -59.93 -18.69
N LYS A 160 -64.87 -61.20 -18.29
CA LYS A 160 -65.30 -62.36 -19.09
C LYS A 160 -66.82 -62.32 -19.35
N HIS A 161 -67.64 -61.99 -18.35
CA HIS A 161 -69.09 -61.84 -18.50
C HIS A 161 -69.46 -60.75 -19.52
N TYR A 162 -68.92 -59.54 -19.37
CA TYR A 162 -69.22 -58.43 -20.27
C TYR A 162 -68.61 -58.61 -21.67
N PHE A 163 -67.51 -59.35 -21.79
CA PHE A 163 -66.98 -59.75 -23.09
C PHE A 163 -67.95 -60.70 -23.81
N ASP A 164 -68.56 -61.66 -23.11
CA ASP A 164 -69.57 -62.53 -23.73
C ASP A 164 -70.74 -61.70 -24.28
N LEU A 165 -71.23 -60.73 -23.50
CA LEU A 165 -72.24 -59.77 -23.98
C LEU A 165 -71.74 -58.95 -25.17
N PHE A 166 -70.49 -58.50 -25.17
CA PHE A 166 -69.91 -57.76 -26.29
C PHE A 166 -69.91 -58.62 -27.55
N TYR A 167 -69.50 -59.88 -27.42
CA TYR A 167 -69.44 -60.82 -28.50
C TYR A 167 -70.83 -61.11 -29.07
N GLN A 168 -71.78 -61.53 -28.23
CA GLN A 168 -73.11 -61.92 -28.70
C GLN A 168 -73.87 -60.74 -29.31
N ASN A 169 -73.77 -59.55 -28.71
CA ASN A 169 -74.61 -58.41 -29.10
C ASN A 169 -74.00 -57.57 -30.23
N ILE A 170 -72.66 -57.56 -30.39
CA ILE A 170 -71.99 -56.67 -31.34
C ILE A 170 -71.02 -57.43 -32.25
N LEU A 171 -70.04 -58.15 -31.68
CA LEU A 171 -68.91 -58.65 -32.47
C LEU A 171 -69.31 -59.80 -33.41
N LYS A 172 -70.19 -60.70 -32.96
CA LYS A 172 -70.60 -61.88 -33.73
C LYS A 172 -71.27 -61.52 -35.05
N GLU A 173 -72.13 -60.50 -35.05
CA GLU A 173 -72.77 -60.00 -36.27
C GLU A 173 -71.76 -59.32 -37.21
N ARG A 174 -70.80 -58.55 -36.66
CA ARG A 174 -69.72 -57.95 -37.46
C ARG A 174 -68.87 -59.01 -38.16
N ILE A 175 -68.48 -60.04 -37.42
CA ILE A 175 -67.71 -61.17 -37.93
C ILE A 175 -68.49 -61.88 -39.03
N ARG A 176 -69.79 -62.15 -38.84
CA ARG A 176 -70.67 -62.74 -39.85
C ARG A 176 -70.71 -61.92 -41.15
N ARG A 177 -70.63 -60.59 -41.04
CA ARG A 177 -70.57 -59.65 -42.17
C ARG A 177 -69.17 -59.50 -42.79
N GLY A 178 -68.17 -60.23 -42.30
CA GLY A 178 -66.79 -60.15 -42.77
C GLY A 178 -66.00 -58.96 -42.22
N VAL A 179 -66.53 -58.22 -41.25
CA VAL A 179 -65.80 -57.15 -40.56
C VAL A 179 -64.87 -57.79 -39.53
N SER A 180 -63.57 -57.46 -39.61
CA SER A 180 -62.58 -58.06 -38.70
C SER A 180 -62.72 -57.53 -37.28
N VAL A 181 -62.50 -58.42 -36.32
CA VAL A 181 -62.41 -58.13 -34.89
C VAL A 181 -61.08 -58.67 -34.40
N LEU A 182 -60.26 -57.80 -33.82
CA LEU A 182 -58.89 -58.08 -33.43
C LEU A 182 -58.73 -57.92 -31.91
N PHE A 183 -58.23 -58.96 -31.24
CA PHE A 183 -57.79 -58.88 -29.86
C PHE A 183 -56.26 -58.79 -29.84
N LEU A 184 -55.73 -57.74 -29.21
CA LEU A 184 -54.30 -57.63 -28.97
C LEU A 184 -53.95 -58.36 -27.67
N SER A 185 -53.24 -59.46 -27.83
CA SER A 185 -52.66 -60.21 -26.72
C SER A 185 -51.25 -59.70 -26.47
N ARG A 186 -51.12 -58.90 -25.42
CA ARG A 186 -49.85 -58.34 -24.93
C ARG A 186 -49.67 -58.61 -23.45
N ARG A 187 -48.45 -58.49 -22.95
CA ARG A 187 -48.14 -58.50 -21.52
C ARG A 187 -47.55 -57.17 -21.09
N CYS A 188 -47.60 -56.94 -19.77
CA CYS A 188 -46.91 -55.84 -19.13
C CYS A 188 -45.41 -56.15 -19.04
N CYS A 189 -44.59 -55.13 -19.29
CA CYS A 189 -43.13 -55.23 -19.20
C CYS A 189 -42.74 -55.59 -17.77
N THR A 190 -41.94 -56.65 -17.62
CA THR A 190 -41.40 -57.06 -16.31
C THR A 190 -39.97 -56.55 -16.08
N THR A 191 -39.33 -56.08 -17.15
CA THR A 191 -37.95 -55.63 -17.18
C THR A 191 -37.84 -54.29 -17.91
N GLU A 192 -36.79 -53.56 -17.54
CA GLU A 192 -36.30 -52.34 -18.15
C GLU A 192 -34.94 -52.60 -18.79
N LEU A 193 -34.68 -52.07 -19.98
CA LEU A 193 -33.35 -52.01 -20.57
C LEU A 193 -32.63 -50.75 -20.05
N LYS A 194 -31.68 -50.93 -19.14
CA LYS A 194 -30.95 -49.84 -18.50
C LYS A 194 -29.44 -50.07 -18.65
N ASP A 195 -28.74 -49.05 -19.16
CA ASP A 195 -27.28 -49.10 -19.39
C ASP A 195 -26.82 -50.32 -20.22
N GLY A 196 -27.66 -50.79 -21.15
CA GLY A 196 -27.40 -51.95 -22.00
C GLY A 196 -27.77 -53.31 -21.38
N GLU A 197 -28.28 -53.34 -20.14
CA GLU A 197 -28.63 -54.56 -19.41
C GLU A 197 -30.12 -54.61 -19.10
N PHE A 198 -30.69 -55.83 -19.08
CA PHE A 198 -32.08 -56.01 -18.67
C PHE A 198 -32.18 -56.13 -17.14
N VAL A 199 -32.87 -55.18 -16.53
CA VAL A 199 -33.06 -55.09 -15.07
C VAL A 199 -34.55 -55.28 -14.74
N PRO A 200 -34.93 -56.09 -13.74
CA PRO A 200 -36.33 -56.22 -13.34
C PRO A 200 -36.93 -54.89 -12.84
N LEU A 201 -38.19 -54.61 -13.21
CA LEU A 201 -38.91 -53.47 -12.66
C LEU A 201 -39.19 -53.66 -11.15
N PRO A 202 -39.30 -52.58 -10.35
CA PRO A 202 -39.49 -52.67 -8.90
C PRO A 202 -40.68 -53.57 -8.48
N ASN A 203 -41.76 -53.55 -9.26
CA ASN A 203 -42.98 -54.31 -8.99
C ASN A 203 -43.09 -55.64 -9.78
N ALA A 204 -42.01 -56.15 -10.36
CA ALA A 204 -42.02 -57.28 -11.29
C ALA A 204 -42.87 -58.49 -10.85
N ARG A 205 -42.92 -58.82 -9.55
CA ARG A 205 -43.77 -59.91 -9.03
C ARG A 205 -45.26 -59.67 -9.23
N ILE A 206 -45.73 -58.44 -8.98
CA ILE A 206 -47.13 -58.05 -9.21
C ILE A 206 -47.41 -58.07 -10.71
N ILE A 207 -46.49 -57.53 -11.51
CA ILE A 207 -46.59 -57.52 -12.98
C ILE A 207 -46.68 -58.95 -13.53
N SER A 208 -45.86 -59.88 -13.03
CA SER A 208 -45.95 -61.30 -13.41
C SER A 208 -47.26 -61.96 -13.00
N ALA A 209 -47.90 -61.53 -11.90
CA ALA A 209 -49.24 -61.99 -11.54
C ALA A 209 -50.30 -61.46 -12.53
N ARG A 210 -50.22 -60.18 -12.90
CA ARG A 210 -51.06 -59.57 -13.94
C ARG A 210 -50.91 -60.27 -15.29
N ASN A 211 -49.68 -60.60 -15.68
CA ASN A 211 -49.39 -61.31 -16.92
C ASN A 211 -50.01 -62.71 -16.96
N ARG A 212 -50.06 -63.42 -15.83
CA ARG A 212 -50.77 -64.71 -15.73
C ARG A 212 -52.28 -64.55 -15.93
N ILE A 213 -52.88 -63.48 -15.41
CA ILE A 213 -54.29 -63.18 -15.68
C ILE A 213 -54.49 -62.90 -17.18
N LEU A 214 -53.58 -62.17 -17.82
CA LEU A 214 -53.64 -61.93 -19.27
C LEU A 214 -53.47 -63.21 -20.09
N ASP A 215 -52.72 -64.21 -19.60
CA ASP A 215 -52.67 -65.55 -20.20
C ASP A 215 -54.02 -66.26 -20.13
N GLU A 216 -54.73 -66.16 -19.01
CA GLU A 216 -56.09 -66.70 -18.89
C GLU A 216 -57.08 -65.99 -19.81
N ILE A 217 -56.95 -64.68 -19.97
CA ILE A 217 -57.80 -63.90 -20.89
C ILE A 217 -57.48 -64.26 -22.35
N ASP A 218 -56.21 -64.47 -22.72
CA ASP A 218 -55.83 -64.95 -24.04
C ASP A 218 -56.48 -66.31 -24.34
N ALA A 219 -56.41 -67.24 -23.38
CA ALA A 219 -57.05 -68.55 -23.50
C ALA A 219 -58.58 -68.45 -23.63
N PHE A 220 -59.21 -67.58 -22.83
CA PHE A 220 -60.65 -67.34 -22.88
C PHE A 220 -61.11 -66.75 -24.22
N ILE A 221 -60.42 -65.71 -24.72
CA ILE A 221 -60.75 -65.06 -26.00
C ILE A 221 -60.55 -66.02 -27.17
N SER A 222 -59.54 -66.90 -27.11
CA SER A 222 -59.28 -67.89 -28.16
C SER A 222 -60.43 -68.89 -28.35
N CYS A 223 -61.38 -68.99 -27.41
CA CYS A 223 -62.58 -69.81 -27.56
C CYS A 223 -63.69 -69.16 -28.42
N TYR A 224 -63.56 -67.87 -28.78
CA TYR A 224 -64.58 -67.13 -29.52
C TYR A 224 -64.28 -67.11 -31.02
N GLU A 225 -65.15 -67.76 -31.80
CA GLU A 225 -65.00 -67.89 -33.24
C GLU A 225 -64.95 -66.51 -33.94
N GLY A 226 -63.96 -66.34 -34.83
CA GLY A 226 -63.79 -65.17 -35.67
C GLY A 226 -63.12 -63.96 -35.01
N VAL A 227 -62.85 -64.00 -33.70
CA VAL A 227 -61.97 -63.02 -33.04
C VAL A 227 -60.52 -63.39 -33.37
N LYS A 228 -59.83 -62.52 -34.10
CA LYS A 228 -58.42 -62.75 -34.48
C LYS A 228 -57.51 -62.26 -33.37
N VAL A 229 -56.71 -63.15 -32.80
CA VAL A 229 -55.72 -62.80 -31.78
C VAL A 229 -54.42 -62.37 -32.45
N VAL A 230 -54.00 -61.13 -32.20
CA VAL A 230 -52.70 -60.59 -32.60
C VAL A 230 -51.79 -60.65 -31.38
N LYS A 231 -50.75 -61.48 -31.43
CA LYS A 231 -49.81 -61.66 -30.32
C LYS A 231 -48.60 -60.74 -30.47
N SER A 232 -48.27 -60.02 -29.41
CA SER A 232 -46.96 -59.38 -29.28
C SER A 232 -45.83 -60.42 -29.26
N GLU A 233 -44.65 -60.00 -29.65
CA GLU A 233 -43.44 -60.80 -29.46
C GLU A 233 -42.92 -60.61 -28.02
N LEU A 234 -42.90 -61.67 -27.20
CA LEU A 234 -42.55 -61.58 -25.78
C LEU A 234 -41.15 -61.00 -25.54
N SER A 235 -40.22 -61.25 -26.47
CA SER A 235 -38.85 -60.71 -26.42
C SER A 235 -38.79 -59.19 -26.58
N LEU A 236 -39.86 -58.54 -27.04
CA LEU A 236 -39.98 -57.09 -27.18
C LEU A 236 -40.76 -56.45 -26.02
N GLU A 237 -41.25 -57.23 -25.06
CA GLU A 237 -42.05 -56.75 -23.92
C GLU A 237 -41.19 -56.27 -22.75
N PHE A 238 -40.29 -55.33 -23.04
CA PHE A 238 -39.48 -54.61 -22.07
C PHE A 238 -39.62 -53.10 -22.29
N THR A 239 -39.39 -52.32 -21.24
CA THR A 239 -39.47 -50.85 -21.26
C THR A 239 -38.08 -50.22 -21.16
N SER A 240 -37.95 -48.91 -21.35
CA SER A 240 -36.79 -48.14 -20.88
C SER A 240 -37.12 -46.64 -20.83
N ASP A 241 -36.16 -45.83 -20.42
CA ASP A 241 -36.25 -44.36 -20.47
C ASP A 241 -36.64 -43.81 -21.85
N ASP A 242 -36.31 -44.52 -22.94
CA ASP A 242 -36.65 -44.12 -24.31
C ASP A 242 -38.05 -44.60 -24.74
N ALA A 243 -38.87 -45.16 -23.85
CA ALA A 243 -40.23 -45.57 -24.20
C ALA A 243 -41.07 -44.34 -24.60
N PRO A 244 -42.03 -44.46 -25.55
CA PRO A 244 -42.68 -43.30 -26.17
C PRO A 244 -43.45 -42.36 -25.23
N TRP A 245 -43.80 -42.86 -24.04
CA TRP A 245 -44.61 -42.14 -23.05
C TRP A 245 -43.82 -41.77 -21.78
N GLY A 246 -42.49 -41.88 -21.82
CA GLY A 246 -41.58 -41.48 -20.76
C GLY A 246 -41.38 -42.52 -19.65
N GLY A 247 -40.12 -42.71 -19.26
CA GLY A 247 -39.66 -43.57 -18.16
C GLY A 247 -39.86 -45.08 -18.39
N PRO A 248 -39.29 -45.91 -17.51
CA PRO A 248 -39.58 -47.34 -17.52
C PRO A 248 -40.94 -47.64 -16.88
N TRP A 249 -41.93 -47.97 -17.72
CA TRP A 249 -43.31 -48.24 -17.30
C TRP A 249 -43.76 -49.62 -17.76
N GLU A 250 -44.43 -50.38 -16.87
CA GLU A 250 -44.92 -51.74 -17.18
C GLU A 250 -45.88 -51.78 -18.38
N PHE A 251 -46.52 -50.66 -18.71
CA PHE A 251 -47.49 -50.58 -19.80
C PHE A 251 -46.90 -50.13 -21.14
N HIS A 252 -45.67 -49.61 -21.16
CA HIS A 252 -45.07 -48.96 -22.32
C HIS A 252 -43.77 -49.64 -22.73
N PRO A 253 -43.84 -50.61 -23.66
CA PRO A 253 -42.66 -51.23 -24.21
C PRO A 253 -41.85 -50.28 -25.11
N GLN A 254 -40.70 -50.75 -25.58
CA GLN A 254 -39.83 -50.02 -26.48
C GLN A 254 -40.37 -49.86 -27.92
N HIS A 255 -39.78 -48.96 -28.71
CA HIS A 255 -40.22 -48.66 -30.08
C HIS A 255 -40.29 -49.88 -31.00
N ALA A 256 -39.38 -50.85 -30.82
CA ALA A 256 -39.34 -52.09 -31.61
C ALA A 256 -40.63 -52.92 -31.45
N TYR A 257 -41.20 -52.98 -30.24
CA TYR A 257 -42.47 -53.63 -29.98
C TYR A 257 -43.62 -52.99 -30.78
N TYR A 258 -43.67 -51.66 -30.84
CA TYR A 258 -44.71 -50.96 -31.59
C TYR A 258 -44.57 -51.18 -33.10
N ALA A 259 -43.33 -51.26 -33.60
CA ALA A 259 -43.07 -51.56 -35.00
C ALA A 259 -43.52 -52.99 -35.39
N ASP A 260 -43.21 -53.98 -34.55
CA ASP A 260 -43.69 -55.36 -34.70
C ASP A 260 -45.22 -55.43 -34.71
N LEU A 261 -45.88 -54.78 -33.74
CA LEU A 261 -47.34 -54.76 -33.69
C LEU A 261 -47.96 -54.09 -34.91
N ARG A 262 -47.44 -52.94 -35.35
CA ARG A 262 -47.91 -52.28 -36.58
C ARG A 262 -47.81 -53.20 -37.78
N ALA A 263 -46.71 -53.93 -37.91
CA ALA A 263 -46.54 -54.90 -38.99
C ALA A 263 -47.62 -56.01 -38.93
N LYS A 264 -47.81 -56.62 -37.76
CA LYS A 264 -48.83 -57.65 -37.54
C LYS A 264 -50.25 -57.14 -37.79
N PHE A 265 -50.57 -55.91 -37.35
CA PHE A 265 -51.87 -55.28 -37.62
C PHE A 265 -52.08 -55.00 -39.11
N LEU A 266 -51.07 -54.50 -39.81
CA LEU A 266 -51.14 -54.25 -41.25
C LEU A 266 -51.47 -55.52 -42.02
N ASP A 267 -50.84 -56.65 -41.67
CA ASP A 267 -51.11 -57.94 -42.33
C ASP A 267 -52.47 -58.53 -41.89
N ALA A 268 -52.92 -58.29 -40.66
CA ALA A 268 -54.25 -58.71 -40.19
C ALA A 268 -55.39 -57.93 -40.87
N VAL A 269 -55.18 -56.63 -41.14
CA VAL A 269 -56.15 -55.71 -41.75
C VAL A 269 -56.12 -55.78 -43.28
N PHE A 270 -54.94 -55.96 -43.89
CA PHE A 270 -54.72 -56.06 -45.33
C PHE A 270 -54.05 -57.39 -45.69
N PRO A 271 -54.79 -58.51 -45.58
CA PRO A 271 -54.25 -59.81 -45.93
C PRO A 271 -53.75 -59.83 -47.38
N GLU A 272 -52.76 -60.68 -47.67
CA GLU A 272 -52.15 -60.91 -48.99
C GLU A 272 -51.30 -59.76 -49.57
N GLN A 273 -51.34 -58.57 -48.98
CA GLN A 273 -50.59 -57.40 -49.48
C GLN A 273 -49.15 -57.30 -48.93
N LYS A 274 -48.79 -58.17 -47.97
CA LYS A 274 -47.49 -58.18 -47.26
C LYS A 274 -47.09 -56.78 -46.75
N ARG A 275 -48.07 -56.01 -46.26
CA ARG A 275 -47.85 -54.62 -45.83
C ARG A 275 -47.02 -54.58 -44.56
N GLY A 276 -47.18 -55.54 -43.66
CA GLY A 276 -46.41 -55.63 -42.43
C GLY A 276 -44.92 -55.86 -42.69
N ALA A 277 -44.59 -56.84 -43.52
CA ALA A 277 -43.20 -57.11 -43.91
C ALA A 277 -42.51 -55.90 -44.56
N LYS A 278 -43.23 -55.17 -45.44
CA LYS A 278 -42.72 -53.93 -46.06
C LYS A 278 -42.51 -52.82 -45.02
N TYR A 279 -43.46 -52.65 -44.10
CA TYR A 279 -43.36 -51.67 -43.02
C TYR A 279 -42.13 -51.96 -42.14
N LEU A 280 -41.95 -53.21 -41.71
CA LEU A 280 -40.84 -53.59 -40.84
C LEU A 280 -39.48 -53.42 -41.54
N ALA A 281 -39.38 -53.77 -42.83
CA ALA A 281 -38.16 -53.56 -43.61
C ALA A 281 -37.77 -52.06 -43.70
N ASN A 282 -38.75 -51.19 -43.93
CA ASN A 282 -38.52 -49.74 -43.95
C ASN A 282 -38.12 -49.22 -42.57
N TRP A 283 -38.81 -49.64 -41.51
CA TRP A 283 -38.48 -49.26 -40.14
C TRP A 283 -37.07 -49.71 -39.73
N ILE A 284 -36.67 -50.93 -40.08
CA ILE A 284 -35.29 -51.43 -39.84
C ILE A 284 -34.27 -50.57 -40.59
N ALA A 285 -34.55 -50.20 -41.85
CA ALA A 285 -33.66 -49.35 -42.64
C ALA A 285 -33.49 -47.95 -42.01
N GLU A 286 -34.59 -47.34 -41.55
CA GLU A 286 -34.58 -46.04 -40.87
C GLU A 286 -33.78 -46.09 -39.55
N ILE A 287 -34.03 -47.10 -38.70
CA ILE A 287 -33.30 -47.28 -37.44
C ILE A 287 -31.81 -47.54 -37.72
N THR A 288 -31.49 -48.36 -38.71
CA THR A 288 -30.09 -48.64 -39.10
C THR A 288 -29.38 -47.36 -39.57
N GLN A 289 -30.08 -46.54 -40.37
CA GLN A 289 -29.54 -45.25 -40.80
C GLN A 289 -29.33 -44.30 -39.62
N SER A 290 -30.28 -44.22 -38.69
CA SER A 290 -30.18 -43.42 -37.48
C SER A 290 -29.01 -43.86 -36.60
N LEU A 291 -28.89 -45.16 -36.33
CA LEU A 291 -27.81 -45.74 -35.55
C LEU A 291 -26.43 -45.47 -36.18
N SER A 292 -26.33 -45.58 -37.51
CA SER A 292 -25.11 -45.27 -38.25
C SER A 292 -24.70 -43.80 -38.10
N LYS A 293 -25.67 -42.86 -38.20
CA LYS A 293 -25.44 -41.43 -37.96
C LYS A 293 -24.98 -41.16 -36.54
N THR A 294 -25.66 -41.73 -35.54
CA THR A 294 -25.29 -41.58 -34.12
C THR A 294 -23.90 -42.10 -33.84
N LYS A 295 -23.54 -43.28 -34.38
CA LYS A 295 -22.19 -43.84 -34.24
C LYS A 295 -21.12 -42.95 -34.87
N ALA A 296 -21.40 -42.37 -36.04
CA ALA A 296 -20.47 -41.44 -36.68
C ALA A 296 -20.25 -40.17 -35.84
N VAL A 297 -21.30 -39.63 -35.22
CA VAL A 297 -21.21 -38.48 -34.31
C VAL A 297 -20.43 -38.83 -33.04
N LEU A 298 -20.70 -39.99 -32.43
CA LEU A 298 -20.00 -40.45 -31.23
C LEU A 298 -18.49 -40.58 -31.49
N ASN A 299 -18.10 -41.21 -32.60
CA ASN A 299 -16.70 -41.35 -32.97
C ASN A 299 -16.01 -39.99 -33.17
N ARG A 300 -16.72 -38.99 -33.73
CA ARG A 300 -16.17 -37.64 -33.88
C ARG A 300 -15.95 -36.96 -32.53
N ILE A 301 -16.92 -37.07 -31.62
CA ILE A 301 -16.81 -36.53 -30.26
C ILE A 301 -15.67 -37.20 -29.49
N GLU A 302 -15.49 -38.52 -29.65
CA GLU A 302 -14.38 -39.26 -29.03
C GLU A 302 -13.02 -38.76 -29.52
N LEU A 303 -12.88 -38.50 -30.82
CA LEU A 303 -11.66 -37.90 -31.40
C LEU A 303 -11.42 -36.48 -30.87
N GLU A 304 -12.44 -35.62 -30.86
CA GLU A 304 -12.35 -34.26 -30.32
C GLU A 304 -11.98 -34.27 -28.83
N ALA A 305 -12.50 -35.22 -28.05
CA ALA A 305 -12.17 -35.38 -26.64
C ALA A 305 -10.70 -35.80 -26.45
N LEU A 306 -10.17 -36.71 -27.28
CA LEU A 306 -8.77 -37.10 -27.25
C LEU A 306 -7.84 -35.92 -27.61
N GLU A 307 -8.19 -35.12 -28.62
CA GLU A 307 -7.45 -33.91 -28.99
C GLU A 307 -7.45 -32.86 -27.86
N ALA A 308 -8.60 -32.67 -27.20
CA ALA A 308 -8.72 -31.79 -26.05
C ALA A 308 -7.86 -32.26 -24.87
N ILE A 309 -7.87 -33.58 -24.56
CA ILE A 309 -7.03 -34.17 -23.52
C ILE A 309 -5.54 -33.94 -23.82
N SER A 310 -5.12 -34.13 -25.07
CA SER A 310 -3.74 -33.87 -25.49
C SER A 310 -3.36 -32.39 -25.34
N SER A 311 -4.25 -31.48 -25.74
CA SER A 311 -4.04 -30.03 -25.63
C SER A 311 -3.91 -29.59 -24.17
N VAL A 312 -4.77 -30.10 -23.29
CA VAL A 312 -4.70 -29.85 -21.84
C VAL A 312 -3.38 -30.38 -21.25
N ALA A 313 -2.91 -31.54 -21.69
CA ALA A 313 -1.63 -32.07 -21.24
C ALA A 313 -0.45 -31.15 -21.63
N GLN A 314 -0.44 -30.63 -22.88
CA GLN A 314 0.59 -29.70 -23.33
C GLN A 314 0.56 -28.37 -22.55
N ILE A 315 -0.62 -27.79 -22.35
CA ILE A 315 -0.78 -26.56 -21.55
C ILE A 315 -0.27 -26.76 -20.11
N ARG A 316 -0.48 -27.95 -19.51
CA ARG A 316 0.06 -28.24 -18.17
C ARG A 316 1.58 -28.22 -18.14
N VAL A 317 2.24 -28.80 -19.15
CA VAL A 317 3.71 -28.77 -19.26
C VAL A 317 4.23 -27.34 -19.42
N GLU A 318 3.61 -26.54 -20.31
CA GLU A 318 3.99 -25.14 -20.52
C GLU A 318 3.78 -24.29 -19.25
N ARG A 319 2.67 -24.51 -18.53
CA ARG A 319 2.41 -23.86 -17.24
C ARG A 319 3.50 -24.20 -16.22
N ASP A 320 3.88 -25.47 -16.09
CA ASP A 320 4.86 -25.89 -15.09
C ASP A 320 6.24 -25.26 -15.37
N LEU A 321 6.63 -25.17 -16.65
CA LEU A 321 7.84 -24.44 -17.08
C LEU A 321 7.75 -22.94 -16.77
N LEU A 322 6.59 -22.31 -17.00
CA LEU A 322 6.38 -20.89 -16.69
C LEU A 322 6.44 -20.62 -15.18
N VAL A 323 5.94 -21.53 -14.35
CA VAL A 323 6.04 -21.43 -12.89
C VAL A 323 7.50 -21.51 -12.44
N GLU A 324 8.28 -22.44 -12.98
CA GLU A 324 9.70 -22.59 -12.65
C GLU A 324 10.51 -21.36 -13.09
N THR A 325 10.30 -20.88 -14.32
CA THR A 325 10.97 -19.67 -14.82
C THR A 325 10.57 -18.42 -14.05
N SER A 326 9.31 -18.29 -13.64
CA SER A 326 8.86 -17.19 -12.77
C SER A 326 9.53 -17.24 -11.39
N ALA A 327 9.68 -18.42 -10.79
CA ALA A 327 10.37 -18.57 -9.51
C ALA A 327 11.85 -18.15 -9.61
N LEU A 328 12.56 -18.54 -10.68
CA LEU A 328 13.93 -18.10 -10.94
C LEU A 328 14.01 -16.56 -11.08
N ALA A 329 13.11 -15.97 -11.87
CA ALA A 329 13.07 -14.51 -12.05
C ALA A 329 12.81 -13.75 -10.73
N GLN A 330 12.03 -14.32 -9.81
CA GLN A 330 11.82 -13.74 -8.47
C GLN A 330 13.09 -13.76 -7.62
N VAL A 331 13.89 -14.83 -7.70
CA VAL A 331 15.19 -14.91 -7.01
C VAL A 331 16.16 -13.86 -7.56
N ASP A 332 16.26 -13.74 -8.89
CA ASP A 332 17.11 -12.74 -9.54
C ASP A 332 16.70 -11.32 -9.17
N ARG A 333 15.40 -11.05 -9.15
CA ARG A 333 14.85 -9.76 -8.71
C ARG A 333 15.24 -9.44 -7.27
N ALA A 334 15.08 -10.38 -6.34
CA ALA A 334 15.45 -10.18 -4.94
C ALA A 334 16.96 -9.89 -4.79
N ALA A 335 17.81 -10.58 -5.56
CA ALA A 335 19.25 -10.33 -5.57
C ALA A 335 19.59 -8.93 -6.10
N LEU A 336 18.89 -8.45 -7.14
CA LEU A 336 19.06 -7.08 -7.66
C LEU A 336 18.57 -6.02 -6.67
N GLU A 337 17.44 -6.25 -6.00
CA GLU A 337 16.92 -5.35 -4.96
C GLU A 337 17.90 -5.22 -3.79
N GLN A 338 18.53 -6.31 -3.37
CA GLN A 338 19.59 -6.28 -2.34
C GLN A 338 20.81 -5.47 -2.81
N LYS A 339 21.27 -5.66 -4.05
CA LYS A 339 22.38 -4.88 -4.63
C LYS A 339 22.06 -3.39 -4.73
N LEU A 340 20.81 -3.06 -5.07
CA LEU A 340 20.36 -1.68 -5.13
C LEU A 340 20.44 -1.02 -3.75
N GLN A 341 19.95 -1.68 -2.70
CA GLN A 341 20.02 -1.17 -1.32
C GLN A 341 21.47 -0.91 -0.86
N VAL A 342 22.39 -1.81 -1.17
CA VAL A 342 23.81 -1.63 -0.86
C VAL A 342 24.37 -0.41 -1.59
N THR A 343 24.11 -0.30 -2.89
CA THR A 343 24.55 0.84 -3.71
C THR A 343 23.98 2.16 -3.19
N GLU A 344 22.71 2.19 -2.80
CA GLU A 344 22.06 3.38 -2.23
C GLU A 344 22.73 3.82 -0.93
N PHE A 345 23.06 2.87 -0.05
CA PHE A 345 23.80 3.16 1.18
C PHE A 345 25.20 3.73 0.90
N GLU A 346 25.93 3.15 -0.06
CA GLU A 346 27.25 3.65 -0.48
C GLU A 346 27.18 5.08 -1.03
N ILE A 347 26.16 5.38 -1.85
CA ILE A 347 25.92 6.73 -2.37
C ILE A 347 25.66 7.71 -1.21
N GLU A 348 24.91 7.31 -0.20
CA GLU A 348 24.63 8.16 0.96
C GLU A 348 25.90 8.43 1.79
N GLN A 349 26.75 7.43 2.00
CA GLN A 349 28.06 7.59 2.65
C GLN A 349 28.94 8.59 1.88
N LEU A 350 29.06 8.41 0.57
CA LEU A 350 29.83 9.32 -0.29
C LEU A 350 29.31 10.76 -0.25
N ARG A 351 27.99 10.96 -0.14
CA ARG A 351 27.38 12.29 0.04
C ARG A 351 27.81 12.91 1.36
N ARG A 352 27.77 12.15 2.47
CA ARG A 352 28.22 12.63 3.79
C ARG A 352 29.71 13.01 3.78
N ASP A 353 30.55 12.16 3.19
CA ASP A 353 31.99 12.41 3.08
C ASP A 353 32.29 13.68 2.29
N ARG A 354 31.58 13.90 1.18
CA ARG A 354 31.67 15.13 0.40
C ARG A 354 31.29 16.35 1.23
N ASP A 355 30.18 16.29 1.96
CA ASP A 355 29.71 17.42 2.76
C ASP A 355 30.72 17.76 3.89
N ILE A 356 31.36 16.75 4.51
CA ILE A 356 32.46 16.95 5.47
C ILE A 356 33.67 17.61 4.80
N ALA A 357 34.04 17.17 3.61
CA ALA A 357 35.15 17.74 2.86
C ALA A 357 34.90 19.21 2.49
N ASP A 358 33.67 19.58 2.11
CA ASP A 358 33.30 20.95 1.81
C ASP A 358 33.37 21.86 3.05
N ILE A 359 32.92 21.38 4.21
CA ILE A 359 33.08 22.11 5.49
C ILE A 359 34.56 22.33 5.81
N THR A 360 35.38 21.28 5.68
CA THR A 360 36.82 21.35 5.96
C THR A 360 37.52 22.35 5.04
N LYS A 361 37.17 22.34 3.75
CA LYS A 361 37.66 23.31 2.77
C LYS A 361 37.28 24.75 3.15
N GLY A 362 36.04 24.98 3.61
CA GLY A 362 35.61 26.28 4.09
C GLY A 362 36.44 26.80 5.26
N ASN A 363 36.71 25.94 6.26
CA ASN A 363 37.53 26.30 7.42
C ASN A 363 38.97 26.65 7.02
N LEU A 364 39.60 25.84 6.16
CA LEU A 364 40.96 26.11 5.67
C LEU A 364 41.05 27.42 4.89
N GLN A 365 40.02 27.76 4.11
CA GLN A 365 39.96 29.03 3.40
C GLN A 365 39.92 30.22 4.37
N GLN A 366 39.14 30.11 5.45
CA GLN A 366 39.08 31.13 6.50
C GLN A 366 40.44 31.31 7.21
N GLU A 367 41.11 30.22 7.57
CA GLU A 367 42.45 30.28 8.17
C GLU A 367 43.48 30.95 7.23
N LEU A 368 43.40 30.64 5.94
CA LEU A 368 44.29 31.22 4.94
C LEU A 368 44.09 32.74 4.79
N ASP A 369 42.84 33.22 4.88
CA ASP A 369 42.54 34.65 4.83
C ASP A 369 43.03 35.37 6.10
N ILE A 370 42.94 34.75 7.29
CA ILE A 370 43.53 35.26 8.54
C ILE A 370 45.06 35.39 8.38
N ALA A 371 45.72 34.34 7.89
CA ALA A 371 47.17 34.34 7.70
C ALA A 371 47.63 35.43 6.72
N ARG A 372 46.88 35.68 5.64
CA ARG A 372 47.13 36.80 4.71
C ARG A 372 47.03 38.17 5.39
N GLY A 373 46.08 38.32 6.31
CA GLY A 373 45.96 39.52 7.15
C GLY A 373 47.24 39.78 7.95
N HIS A 374 47.74 38.77 8.67
CA HIS A 374 48.97 38.88 9.45
C HIS A 374 50.20 39.20 8.58
N ILE A 375 50.32 38.62 7.38
CA ILE A 375 51.43 38.93 6.46
C ILE A 375 51.44 40.42 6.09
N LYS A 376 50.26 40.99 5.83
CA LYS A 376 50.13 42.41 5.49
C LYS A 376 50.56 43.31 6.65
N ASP A 377 50.20 42.96 7.88
CA ASP A 377 50.60 43.72 9.07
C ASP A 377 52.13 43.71 9.26
N VAL A 378 52.77 42.55 9.05
CA VAL A 378 54.24 42.43 9.10
C VAL A 378 54.93 43.25 8.01
N GLN A 379 54.37 43.30 6.79
CA GLN A 379 54.91 44.12 5.70
C GLN A 379 54.89 45.61 6.05
N ASN A 380 53.78 46.12 6.61
CA ASN A 380 53.69 47.52 7.04
C ASN A 380 54.72 47.86 8.13
N ALA A 381 54.95 46.94 9.09
CA ALA A 381 55.95 47.12 10.12
C ALA A 381 57.38 47.18 9.56
N LEU A 382 57.68 46.36 8.53
CA LEU A 382 58.97 46.36 7.87
C LEU A 382 59.27 47.69 7.17
N GLU A 383 58.28 48.28 6.49
CA GLU A 383 58.41 49.59 5.84
C GLU A 383 58.73 50.70 6.86
N ALA A 384 58.08 50.68 8.03
CA ALA A 384 58.35 51.64 9.10
C ALA A 384 59.81 51.58 9.60
N VAL A 385 60.33 50.37 9.83
CA VAL A 385 61.72 50.16 10.27
C VAL A 385 62.73 50.61 9.19
N GLN A 386 62.41 50.42 7.90
CA GLN A 386 63.27 50.89 6.81
C GLN A 386 63.35 52.42 6.75
N ALA A 387 62.25 53.12 7.02
CA ALA A 387 62.24 54.58 7.08
C ALA A 387 63.11 55.11 8.24
N GLU A 388 63.03 54.47 9.41
CA GLU A 388 63.84 54.83 10.59
C GLU A 388 65.34 54.63 10.34
N LYS A 389 65.71 53.52 9.67
CA LYS A 389 67.10 53.27 9.24
C LYS A 389 67.66 54.38 8.34
N ALA A 390 66.87 54.91 7.41
CA ALA A 390 67.31 55.96 6.51
C ALA A 390 67.61 57.28 7.25
N ALA A 391 66.82 57.61 8.27
CA ALA A 391 67.04 58.79 9.12
C ALA A 391 68.38 58.71 9.88
N VAL A 392 68.67 57.56 10.51
CA VAL A 392 69.93 57.34 11.24
C VAL A 392 71.15 57.45 10.32
N GLN A 393 71.00 57.09 9.05
CA GLN A 393 72.10 57.12 8.08
C GLN A 393 72.48 58.56 7.69
N LEU A 394 71.51 59.48 7.65
CA LEU A 394 71.74 60.91 7.44
C LEU A 394 72.49 61.56 8.63
N ASP A 395 72.12 61.21 9.86
CA ASP A 395 72.79 61.72 11.06
C ASP A 395 74.29 61.32 11.10
N LEU A 396 74.61 60.12 10.61
CA LEU A 396 75.97 59.60 10.58
C LEU A 396 76.87 60.34 9.58
N GLU A 397 76.30 60.84 8.47
CA GLU A 397 77.04 61.67 7.50
C GLU A 397 77.36 63.06 8.06
N SER A 398 76.44 63.67 8.83
CA SER A 398 76.68 64.96 9.51
C SER A 398 77.85 64.88 10.48
N ILE A 399 77.90 63.83 11.32
CA ILE A 399 78.96 63.65 12.33
C ILE A 399 80.34 63.45 11.67
N ARG A 400 80.40 62.84 10.48
CA ARG A 400 81.66 62.70 9.73
C ARG A 400 82.21 64.04 9.24
N GLY A 401 81.35 64.97 8.84
CA GLY A 401 81.77 66.33 8.43
C GLY A 401 82.40 67.13 9.57
N ASP A 402 81.85 67.01 10.78
CA ASP A 402 82.38 67.70 11.96
C ASP A 402 83.78 67.21 12.35
N ARG A 403 84.03 65.89 12.25
CA ARG A 403 85.33 65.26 12.54
C ARG A 403 86.45 65.77 11.62
N ASP A 404 86.17 65.92 10.33
CA ASP A 404 87.18 66.29 9.34
C ASP A 404 87.61 67.76 9.55
N THR A 405 86.67 68.63 9.93
CA THR A 405 86.94 70.05 10.27
C THR A 405 87.85 70.19 11.50
N LEU A 406 87.65 69.34 12.52
CA LEU A 406 88.48 69.32 13.74
C LEU A 406 89.91 68.83 13.49
N SER A 407 90.10 67.88 12.55
CA SER A 407 91.42 67.34 12.22
C SER A 407 92.32 68.38 11.56
N GLN A 408 91.76 69.24 10.71
CA GLN A 408 92.51 70.30 10.02
C GLN A 408 93.05 71.38 10.99
N ARG A 409 92.31 71.70 12.05
CA ARG A 409 92.75 72.67 13.09
C ARG A 409 93.89 72.15 13.97
N LEU A 410 94.01 70.83 14.13
CA LEU A 410 95.05 70.20 14.94
C LEU A 410 96.43 70.23 14.25
N GLU A 411 96.45 70.22 12.92
CA GLU A 411 97.68 70.23 12.11
C GLU A 411 98.34 71.63 12.07
N GLU A 412 97.55 72.71 12.11
CA GLU A 412 98.04 74.09 12.20
C GLU A 412 98.73 74.40 13.55
N MET A 413 98.26 73.80 14.66
CA MET A 413 98.87 73.98 16.00
C MET A 413 100.20 73.25 16.17
N ALA A 414 100.45 72.15 15.44
CA ALA A 414 101.68 71.37 15.55
C ALA A 414 102.92 72.11 15.00
N ILE A 415 102.75 72.96 13.98
CA ILE A 415 103.84 73.71 13.34
C ILE A 415 104.33 74.88 14.22
N ALA A 416 103.46 75.47 15.04
CA ALA A 416 103.81 76.61 15.91
C ALA A 416 104.63 76.23 17.15
N VAL A 417 104.56 74.97 17.62
CA VAL A 417 105.25 74.49 18.84
C VAL A 417 106.71 74.10 18.58
N GLN A 418 107.06 73.73 17.36
CA GLN A 418 108.41 73.25 17.01
C GLN A 418 109.45 74.38 16.87
N GLY A 419 109.04 75.61 16.56
CA GLY A 419 109.93 76.78 16.44
C GLY A 419 110.36 77.41 17.78
N SER A 420 109.73 77.05 18.90
CA SER A 420 110.05 77.60 20.24
C SER A 420 111.10 76.78 21.01
N GLY A 421 111.44 75.56 20.54
CA GLY A 421 112.36 74.65 21.22
C GLY A 421 113.85 75.01 21.03
N ASP A 422 114.25 75.37 19.81
CA ASP A 422 115.67 75.52 19.45
C ASP A 422 116.35 76.77 20.08
N LEU A 423 115.57 77.75 20.53
CA LEU A 423 116.08 78.98 21.16
C LEU A 423 116.41 78.80 22.66
N SER A 424 115.82 77.79 23.32
CA SER A 424 115.96 77.58 24.77
C SER A 424 117.21 76.80 25.17
N ASP A 425 117.84 76.09 24.24
CA ASP A 425 118.98 75.21 24.54
C ASP A 425 120.35 75.91 24.41
N SER A 426 120.49 76.93 23.55
CA SER A 426 121.77 77.64 23.39
C SER A 426 122.08 78.63 24.53
N LEU A 427 121.06 79.29 25.11
CA LEU A 427 121.19 80.17 26.29
C LEU A 427 121.62 79.41 27.56
N ARG A 428 121.55 78.07 27.55
CA ARG A 428 121.85 77.21 28.70
C ARG A 428 123.34 76.85 28.80
N GLU A 429 124.09 76.88 27.70
CA GLU A 429 125.55 76.67 27.70
C GLU A 429 126.33 77.91 28.17
N GLU A 430 125.82 79.11 27.91
CA GLU A 430 126.50 80.37 28.27
C GLU A 430 126.44 80.68 29.79
N LEU A 431 125.39 80.20 30.48
CA LEU A 431 125.20 80.38 31.93
C LEU A 431 126.09 79.46 32.79
N LEU A 432 126.54 78.32 32.25
CA LEU A 432 127.42 77.37 32.93
C LEU A 432 128.88 77.88 33.02
N SER A 433 129.29 78.76 32.12
CA SER A 433 130.63 79.38 32.10
C SER A 433 130.79 80.47 33.17
N GLN A 434 129.73 81.23 33.48
CA GLN A 434 129.77 82.30 34.49
C GLN A 434 129.70 81.83 35.95
N ALA A 435 129.21 80.61 36.20
CA ALA A 435 129.09 80.05 37.55
C ALA A 435 130.44 79.67 38.19
N ASN A 436 131.43 79.25 37.40
CA ASN A 436 132.76 78.86 37.90
C ASN A 436 133.62 80.04 38.39
N LEU A 437 133.34 81.28 37.95
CA LEU A 437 134.06 82.49 38.36
C LEU A 437 133.56 83.07 39.71
N ILE A 438 132.39 82.64 40.19
CA ILE A 438 131.77 83.17 41.43
C ILE A 438 132.20 82.36 42.67
N GLU A 439 132.54 81.09 42.52
CA GLU A 439 132.99 80.20 43.60
C GLU A 439 134.38 80.60 44.17
N GLU A 440 135.25 81.16 43.31
CA GLU A 440 136.61 81.58 43.70
C GLU A 440 136.60 82.84 44.59
N HIS A 441 135.63 83.74 44.40
CA HIS A 441 135.46 84.97 45.19
C HIS A 441 134.83 84.74 46.58
N ALA A 442 134.10 83.62 46.79
CA ALA A 442 133.42 83.32 48.04
C ALA A 442 134.38 82.87 49.17
N ASN A 443 135.47 82.18 48.83
CA ASN A 443 136.45 81.70 49.80
C ASN A 443 137.28 82.83 50.46
N LEU A 444 137.35 84.01 49.84
CA LEU A 444 138.09 85.16 50.36
C LEU A 444 137.33 85.91 51.47
N ASN A 445 135.99 85.93 51.42
CA ASN A 445 135.14 86.69 52.35
C ASN A 445 134.93 86.01 53.72
N LEU A 446 135.09 84.68 53.80
CA LEU A 446 134.95 83.94 55.05
C LEU A 446 136.07 84.23 56.07
N ARG A 447 137.24 84.70 55.62
CA ARG A 447 138.39 84.96 56.49
C ARG A 447 138.29 86.30 57.24
N ILE A 448 137.54 87.26 56.73
CA ILE A 448 137.41 88.63 57.28
C ILE A 448 136.27 88.73 58.32
N SER A 449 135.24 87.89 58.22
CA SER A 449 134.06 87.97 59.09
C SER A 449 134.28 87.46 60.53
N GLY A 450 135.38 86.75 60.79
CA GLY A 450 135.68 86.19 62.12
C GLY A 450 136.13 87.21 63.18
N GLU A 451 136.77 88.32 62.78
CA GLU A 451 137.35 89.27 63.75
C GLU A 451 136.30 90.27 64.30
N ILE A 452 135.21 90.54 63.56
CA ILE A 452 134.21 91.56 63.92
C ILE A 452 133.27 91.09 65.06
N SER A 453 133.12 89.78 65.27
CA SER A 453 132.20 89.22 66.27
C SER A 453 132.62 89.51 67.73
N TYR A 454 133.89 89.82 67.98
CA TYR A 454 134.40 90.07 69.33
C TYR A 454 133.93 91.40 69.95
N LEU A 455 133.47 92.38 69.15
CA LEU A 455 133.18 93.75 69.62
C LEU A 455 131.70 94.02 69.98
N ARG A 456 130.76 93.11 69.66
CA ARG A 456 129.31 93.39 69.77
C ARG A 456 128.69 93.04 71.13
N ASP A 457 129.33 92.21 71.95
CA ASP A 457 128.78 91.72 73.22
C ASP A 457 128.75 92.75 74.38
N HIS A 458 129.09 94.02 74.13
CA HIS A 458 129.17 95.05 75.19
C HIS A 458 128.02 96.07 75.26
N LEU A 459 127.05 96.05 74.33
CA LEU A 459 126.05 97.16 74.22
C LEU A 459 124.61 96.87 74.70
N SER A 460 124.34 95.74 75.36
CA SER A 460 122.98 95.32 75.73
C SER A 460 122.40 95.93 77.04
N SER A 461 122.45 97.24 77.26
CA SER A 461 121.96 97.83 78.53
C SER A 461 120.91 98.96 78.46
N ILE A 462 120.20 99.22 77.34
CA ILE A 462 119.30 100.41 77.28
C ILE A 462 117.82 100.17 76.84
N ASP A 463 117.36 98.98 76.43
CA ASP A 463 116.00 98.83 75.88
C ASP A 463 114.87 98.41 76.87
N ALA A 464 114.95 98.82 78.14
CA ALA A 464 113.94 98.52 79.15
C ALA A 464 112.85 99.60 79.34
N ALA A 465 112.92 100.76 78.68
CA ALA A 465 112.12 101.94 79.07
C ALA A 465 110.90 102.25 78.18
N PHE A 466 110.62 101.48 77.12
CA PHE A 466 109.61 101.86 76.12
C PHE A 466 108.14 101.45 76.42
N HIS A 467 107.84 100.73 77.51
CA HIS A 467 106.58 99.96 77.58
C HIS A 467 105.37 100.54 78.35
N PHE A 468 105.37 101.79 78.83
CA PHE A 468 104.34 102.27 79.79
C PHE A 468 103.19 103.16 79.27
N ALA A 469 103.27 103.87 78.13
CA ALA A 469 102.55 105.17 78.09
C ALA A 469 101.36 105.43 77.11
N SER A 470 100.74 104.51 76.35
CA SER A 470 99.75 104.98 75.32
C SER A 470 98.46 104.19 74.95
N THR A 471 97.79 103.45 75.85
CA THR A 471 96.44 102.83 75.61
C THR A 471 95.24 103.84 75.65
N ARG A 472 94.12 103.68 74.87
CA ARG A 472 92.71 104.14 75.21
C ARG A 472 91.55 103.90 74.16
N TYR A 473 90.56 103.01 74.45
CA TYR A 473 89.20 102.81 73.84
C TYR A 473 89.11 101.95 72.54
N SER A 474 88.27 100.92 72.31
CA SER A 474 86.88 100.49 72.66
C SER A 474 86.77 98.94 72.56
N GLU A 475 85.77 98.17 73.00
CA GLU A 475 84.69 98.26 73.97
C GLU A 475 84.33 96.79 74.29
N ARG A 476 85.00 96.14 75.27
CA ARG A 476 84.83 94.71 75.54
C ARG A 476 84.55 94.41 77.01
N SER A 477 83.63 93.48 77.19
CA SER A 477 83.38 92.83 78.46
C SER A 477 84.42 91.71 78.65
N ASN A 478 84.96 91.41 79.83
CA ASN A 478 84.91 92.12 81.10
C ASN A 478 85.83 91.36 82.10
N GLY A 479 87.15 91.43 81.96
CA GLY A 479 88.08 91.29 83.11
C GLY A 479 88.20 92.65 83.80
N LEU A 480 88.52 92.76 85.10
CA LEU A 480 88.36 94.02 85.87
C LEU A 480 88.98 95.26 85.19
N LEU A 481 90.22 95.18 84.73
CA LEU A 481 90.91 96.24 83.97
C LEU A 481 90.26 96.53 82.61
N HIS A 482 89.72 95.51 81.96
CA HIS A 482 88.98 95.63 80.70
C HIS A 482 87.58 96.26 80.91
N ARG A 483 86.87 95.94 82.00
CA ARG A 483 85.58 96.59 82.34
C ARG A 483 85.79 98.02 82.74
N LEU A 484 86.86 98.29 83.48
CA LEU A 484 87.22 99.62 83.93
C LEU A 484 87.65 100.49 82.74
N ALA A 485 88.49 99.98 81.83
CA ALA A 485 88.85 100.67 80.60
C ALA A 485 87.65 100.92 79.67
N ARG A 486 86.69 99.98 79.58
CA ARG A 486 85.43 100.14 78.82
C ARG A 486 84.44 101.09 79.53
N ARG A 487 84.26 100.98 80.85
CA ARG A 487 83.39 101.86 81.64
C ARG A 487 83.90 103.28 81.65
N ILE A 488 85.22 103.49 81.71
CA ILE A 488 85.81 104.82 81.59
C ILE A 488 85.58 105.38 80.17
N ALA A 489 85.60 104.54 79.12
CA ALA A 489 85.25 104.93 77.75
C ALA A 489 83.80 105.40 77.62
N ILE A 490 82.84 104.54 78.00
CA ILE A 490 81.40 104.82 77.97
C ILE A 490 81.06 106.01 78.88
N PHE A 491 81.77 106.18 80.01
CA PHE A 491 81.61 107.31 80.93
C PHE A 491 82.15 108.62 80.34
N PHE A 492 83.27 108.60 79.60
CA PHE A 492 83.75 109.79 78.88
C PHE A 492 82.79 110.21 77.77
N ASP A 493 82.28 109.27 76.97
CA ASP A 493 81.35 109.57 75.86
C ASP A 493 79.97 110.01 76.35
N SER A 494 79.46 109.42 77.44
CA SER A 494 78.18 109.84 78.06
C SER A 494 78.27 111.19 78.77
N ILE A 495 79.41 111.55 79.39
CA ILE A 495 79.64 112.91 79.91
C ILE A 495 79.69 113.93 78.76
N GLN A 496 80.29 113.57 77.63
CA GLN A 496 80.41 114.46 76.48
C GLN A 496 79.05 114.73 75.82
N LEU A 497 78.17 113.73 75.72
CA LEU A 497 76.78 113.90 75.26
C LEU A 497 75.91 114.71 76.23
N ARG A 498 76.09 114.51 77.54
CA ARG A 498 75.38 115.30 78.57
C ARG A 498 75.85 116.76 78.59
N LYS A 499 77.13 117.03 78.32
CA LYS A 499 77.66 118.39 78.06
C LYS A 499 77.14 119.01 76.76
N SER A 500 76.76 118.19 75.79
CA SER A 500 76.25 118.62 74.47
C SER A 500 74.76 118.97 74.48
N GLY A 501 74.09 118.92 75.65
CA GLY A 501 72.72 119.38 75.82
C GLY A 501 71.62 118.32 75.72
N PHE A 502 71.95 117.03 75.88
CA PHE A 502 70.97 115.94 75.85
C PHE A 502 69.99 115.99 77.04
N SER A 503 68.67 116.03 76.77
CA SER A 503 67.60 116.04 77.79
C SER A 503 66.92 114.68 77.92
N GLU A 504 67.05 114.05 79.10
CA GLU A 504 66.50 112.70 79.35
C GLU A 504 64.96 112.69 79.42
N ASP A 505 64.33 113.70 80.01
CA ASP A 505 62.88 113.78 80.17
C ASP A 505 62.16 113.88 78.81
N ILE A 506 62.72 114.67 77.88
CA ILE A 506 62.20 114.83 76.52
C ILE A 506 62.32 113.53 75.72
N TYR A 507 63.45 112.82 75.87
CA TYR A 507 63.66 111.56 75.15
C TYR A 507 62.61 110.50 75.53
N LEU A 508 62.23 110.43 76.81
CA LEU A 508 61.28 109.45 77.33
C LEU A 508 59.80 109.83 77.11
N GLU A 509 59.49 111.12 76.94
CA GLU A 509 58.17 111.57 76.48
C GLU A 509 57.94 111.22 75.00
N GLU A 510 58.92 111.48 74.12
CA GLU A 510 58.81 111.25 72.68
C GLU A 510 58.89 109.75 72.29
N ASN A 511 59.50 108.92 73.14
CA ASN A 511 59.76 107.50 72.83
C ASN A 511 59.17 106.59 73.92
N SER A 512 57.86 106.38 73.85
CA SER A 512 57.12 105.55 74.81
C SER A 512 57.65 104.12 74.87
N ASP A 513 58.10 103.56 73.74
CA ASP A 513 58.67 102.22 73.66
C ASP A 513 59.98 102.06 74.46
N VAL A 514 60.83 103.10 74.51
CA VAL A 514 62.04 103.11 75.35
C VAL A 514 61.68 103.20 76.82
N ARG A 515 60.70 104.06 77.15
CA ARG A 515 60.18 104.20 78.51
C ARG A 515 59.61 102.88 79.02
N ASP A 516 58.88 102.15 78.18
CA ASP A 516 58.27 100.88 78.53
C ASP A 516 59.33 99.74 78.63
N SER A 517 60.46 99.85 77.92
CA SER A 517 61.59 98.92 78.05
C SER A 517 62.35 99.02 79.38
N GLY A 518 62.22 100.14 80.08
CA GLY A 518 62.98 100.44 81.31
C GLY A 518 64.47 100.75 81.11
N MET A 519 64.96 100.89 79.88
CA MET A 519 66.38 101.22 79.61
C MET A 519 66.68 102.72 79.83
N ASN A 520 67.88 103.06 80.34
CA ASN A 520 68.30 104.46 80.53
C ASN A 520 68.44 105.20 79.18
N ALA A 521 67.89 106.42 79.10
CA ALA A 521 67.79 107.21 77.88
C ALA A 521 69.13 107.48 77.18
N LEU A 522 70.14 107.94 77.91
CA LEU A 522 71.46 108.30 77.35
C LEU A 522 72.20 107.06 76.82
N THR A 523 72.09 105.97 77.57
CA THR A 523 72.70 104.67 77.21
C THR A 523 72.02 104.06 75.99
N HIS A 524 70.69 104.15 75.91
CA HIS A 524 69.94 103.70 74.73
C HIS A 524 70.27 104.53 73.48
N TYR A 525 70.39 105.86 73.63
CA TYR A 525 70.64 106.75 72.51
C TYR A 525 72.00 106.50 71.81
N VAL A 526 73.07 106.26 72.58
CA VAL A 526 74.41 105.92 72.04
C VAL A 526 74.43 104.57 71.33
N MET A 527 73.72 103.57 71.87
CA MET A 527 73.81 102.19 71.39
C MET A 527 72.81 101.83 70.29
N PHE A 528 71.65 102.47 70.26
CA PHE A 528 70.56 102.10 69.35
C PHE A 528 69.92 103.32 68.67
N GLY A 529 69.64 104.39 69.42
CA GLY A 529 68.86 105.54 68.97
C GLY A 529 69.39 106.25 67.71
N MET A 530 70.72 106.36 67.56
CA MET A 530 71.34 106.96 66.37
C MET A 530 71.10 106.15 65.08
N ARG A 531 70.97 104.81 65.20
CA ARG A 531 70.78 103.92 64.05
C ARG A 531 69.31 103.85 63.61
N GLU A 532 68.38 104.11 64.52
CA GLU A 532 66.92 104.14 64.31
C GLU A 532 66.38 105.49 63.81
N ARG A 533 67.26 106.50 63.65
CA ARG A 533 66.93 107.88 63.22
C ARG A 533 65.97 108.63 64.16
N ARG A 534 66.07 108.40 65.47
CA ARG A 534 65.30 109.11 66.51
C ARG A 534 65.80 110.56 66.66
N ARG A 535 64.94 111.51 67.04
CA ARG A 535 65.37 112.91 67.28
C ARG A 535 66.35 113.01 68.46
N PHE A 536 67.38 113.86 68.32
CA PHE A 536 68.28 114.23 69.42
C PHE A 536 67.58 115.25 70.32
N PRO A 537 67.24 114.91 71.57
CA PRO A 537 66.47 115.77 72.46
C PRO A 537 67.38 116.82 73.08
N THR A 538 67.22 118.08 72.69
CA THR A 538 67.90 119.22 73.31
C THR A 538 66.90 120.16 73.95
N VAL A 539 67.33 120.80 75.03
CA VAL A 539 66.63 121.97 75.54
C VAL A 539 66.87 123.10 74.52
N ARG A 540 65.85 123.58 73.81
CA ARG A 540 65.97 124.79 72.99
C ARG A 540 66.39 125.94 73.91
N CYS A 541 67.58 126.50 73.70
CA CYS A 541 67.85 127.85 74.17
C CYS A 541 67.13 128.82 73.23
N ARG A 542 66.57 129.89 73.79
CA ARG A 542 66.15 131.07 73.02
C ARG A 542 67.40 131.76 72.45
N ILE A 543 67.25 132.19 71.20
CA ILE A 543 68.16 132.95 70.31
C ILE A 543 69.24 132.09 69.66
#